data_AF-A0A2V7DQG8-F1
#
_entry.id   AF-A0A2V7DQG8-F1
#
_cell.length_a   1.000
_cell.length_b   1.000
_cell.length_c   1.000
_cell.angle_alpha   90.00
_cell.angle_beta   90.00
_cell.angle_gamma   90.00
#
_symmetry.space_group_name_H-M   'P 1'
#
loop_
_entity.id
_entity.type
_entity.pdbx_description
1 polymer ?
#
loop_
_entity_poly.entity_id
_entity_poly.type
_entity_poly.pdbx_seq_one_letter_code
_entity_poly.pdbx_strand_id
1 'polypeptide(L)'
;MMTSNLKTTVHRSLSALVEMLELMGNGDPAMPVGDAAQDFNLLLSTAQEAFPESATIHALRPLRPADSLVTFLTRVAALKGAAEAEGWRGSASSRA
;
A
#
# COMPACT_ATOMS: atom_id res chain seq x y z
N MET A 1 14.95 6.24 15.16
CA MET A 1 13.97 5.28 15.74
C MET A 1 12.55 5.41 15.17
N MET A 2 12.10 6.58 14.66
CA MET A 2 10.73 6.77 14.15
C MET A 2 10.39 6.01 12.85
N THR A 3 11.32 5.89 11.91
CA THR A 3 11.09 5.24 10.60
C THR A 3 10.78 3.74 10.69
N SER A 4 11.32 3.02 11.67
CA SER A 4 11.05 1.59 11.88
C SER A 4 9.60 1.33 12.30
N ASN A 5 9.02 2.23 13.09
CA ASN A 5 7.61 2.14 13.51
C ASN A 5 6.67 2.39 12.32
N LEU A 6 6.95 3.42 11.51
CA LEU A 6 6.15 3.73 10.32
C LEU A 6 6.15 2.60 9.28
N LYS A 7 7.30 1.98 9.00
CA LYS A 7 7.37 0.82 8.09
C LYS A 7 6.51 -0.35 8.59
N THR A 8 6.53 -0.62 9.89
CA THR A 8 5.71 -1.67 10.51
C THR A 8 4.21 -1.36 10.39
N THR A 9 3.82 -0.10 10.61
CA THR A 9 2.44 0.37 10.42
C THR A 9 1.99 0.18 8.97
N VAL A 10 2.80 0.58 7.99
CA VAL A 10 2.49 0.43 6.57
C VAL A 10 2.28 -1.04 6.21
N HIS A 11 3.17 -1.94 6.64
CA HIS A 11 3.00 -3.38 6.39
C HIS A 11 1.71 -3.93 7.00
N ARG A 12 1.40 -3.59 8.26
CA ARG A 12 0.17 -4.06 8.93
C ARG A 12 -1.08 -3.54 8.22
N SER A 13 -1.11 -2.27 7.86
CA SER A 13 -2.23 -1.64 7.16
C SER A 13 -2.41 -2.24 5.77
N LEU A 14 -1.33 -2.53 5.05
CA LEU A 14 -1.39 -3.20 3.75
C LEU A 14 -1.93 -4.63 3.84
N SER A 15 -1.51 -5.42 4.84
CA SER A 15 -2.06 -6.76 5.07
C SER A 15 -3.56 -6.71 5.33
N ALA A 16 -4.02 -5.82 6.22
CA ALA A 16 -5.45 -5.67 6.51
C ALA A 16 -6.26 -5.23 5.28
N LEU A 17 -5.70 -4.34 4.45
CA LEU A 17 -6.34 -3.91 3.21
C LEU A 17 -6.46 -5.05 2.19
N VAL A 18 -5.43 -5.87 2.04
CA VAL A 18 -5.45 -7.03 1.15
C VAL A 18 -6.46 -8.07 1.64
N GLU A 19 -6.50 -8.37 2.93
CA GLU A 19 -7.50 -9.29 3.50
C GLU A 19 -8.93 -8.80 3.27
N MET A 20 -9.19 -7.51 3.51
CA MET A 20 -10.49 -6.89 3.22
C MET A 20 -10.84 -7.00 1.73
N LEU A 21 -9.85 -6.81 0.85
CA LEU A 21 -10.01 -6.88 -0.59
C LEU A 21 -10.26 -8.31 -1.10
N GLU A 22 -9.62 -9.32 -0.52
CA GLU A 22 -9.87 -10.73 -0.82
C GLU A 22 -11.32 -11.11 -0.46
N LEU A 23 -11.84 -10.57 0.64
CA LEU A 23 -13.26 -10.71 1.03
C LEU A 23 -14.20 -9.98 0.05
N MET A 24 -13.75 -8.86 -0.53
CA MET A 24 -14.47 -8.11 -1.57
C MET A 24 -14.24 -8.65 -2.99
N GLY A 25 -13.37 -9.65 -3.19
CA GLY A 25 -13.00 -10.20 -4.51
C GLY A 25 -14.13 -10.87 -5.29
N ASN A 26 -15.32 -10.99 -4.67
CA ASN A 26 -16.56 -11.41 -5.31
C ASN A 26 -17.44 -10.23 -5.79
N GLY A 27 -16.98 -8.98 -5.63
CA GLY A 27 -17.66 -7.77 -6.06
C GLY A 27 -17.47 -7.46 -7.56
N ASP A 28 -18.29 -6.55 -8.08
CA ASP A 28 -18.16 -6.06 -9.47
C ASP A 28 -16.83 -5.28 -9.61
N PRO A 29 -15.88 -5.71 -10.47
CA PRO A 29 -14.59 -5.02 -10.63
C PRO A 29 -14.71 -3.59 -11.15
N ALA A 30 -15.84 -3.22 -11.76
CA ALA A 30 -16.12 -1.88 -12.25
C ALA A 30 -16.73 -0.96 -11.17
N MET A 31 -17.10 -1.49 -10.00
CA MET A 31 -17.74 -0.67 -8.96
C MET A 31 -16.79 0.43 -8.46
N PRO A 32 -17.29 1.64 -8.19
CA PRO A 32 -16.50 2.71 -7.61
C PRO A 32 -16.09 2.37 -6.18
N VAL A 33 -14.89 2.78 -5.78
CA VAL A 33 -14.34 2.46 -4.45
C VAL A 33 -14.81 3.38 -3.33
N GLY A 34 -15.40 4.54 -3.66
CA GLY A 34 -16.00 5.44 -2.67
C GLY A 34 -14.98 5.90 -1.62
N ASP A 35 -15.37 5.75 -0.35
CA ASP A 35 -14.57 6.22 0.80
C ASP A 35 -13.27 5.45 0.98
N ALA A 36 -13.16 4.21 0.47
CA ALA A 36 -11.93 3.43 0.53
C ALA A 36 -10.76 4.12 -0.20
N ALA A 37 -11.05 5.01 -1.16
CA ALA A 37 -10.01 5.85 -1.79
C ALA A 37 -9.27 6.72 -0.76
N GLN A 38 -9.97 7.25 0.25
CA GLN A 38 -9.36 8.11 1.27
C GLN A 38 -8.44 7.31 2.17
N ASP A 39 -8.87 6.12 2.60
CA ASP A 39 -8.07 5.21 3.43
C ASP A 39 -6.78 4.80 2.71
N PHE A 40 -6.88 4.45 1.42
CA PHE A 40 -5.70 4.17 0.61
C PHE A 40 -4.78 5.39 0.47
N ASN A 41 -5.32 6.58 0.25
CA ASN A 41 -4.52 7.79 0.08
C ASN A 41 -3.76 8.16 1.35
N LEU A 42 -4.37 7.97 2.53
CA LEU A 42 -3.70 8.15 3.81
C LEU A 42 -2.55 7.16 3.97
N LEU A 43 -2.79 5.88 3.66
CA LEU A 43 -1.76 4.84 3.70
C LEU A 43 -0.62 5.12 2.71
N LEU A 44 -0.93 5.60 1.50
CA LEU A 44 0.07 5.98 0.50
C LEU A 44 0.95 7.12 1.00
N SER A 45 0.36 8.15 1.63
CA SER A 45 1.12 9.25 2.24
C SER A 45 2.05 8.74 3.34
N THR A 46 1.56 7.89 4.24
CA THR A 46 2.38 7.29 5.29
C THR A 46 3.50 6.41 4.71
N ALA A 47 3.24 5.69 3.62
CA ALA A 47 4.24 4.87 2.95
C ALA A 47 5.33 5.72 2.30
N GLN A 48 4.99 6.85 1.67
CA GLN A 48 5.96 7.78 1.10
C GLN A 48 6.88 8.37 2.19
N GLU A 49 6.34 8.66 3.38
CA GLU A 49 7.16 9.08 4.52
C GLU A 49 8.04 7.95 5.09
N ALA A 50 7.52 6.72 5.12
CA ALA A 50 8.24 5.56 5.65
C ALA A 50 9.36 5.05 4.72
N PHE A 51 9.21 5.27 3.40
CA PHE A 51 10.09 4.76 2.36
C PHE A 51 10.53 5.88 1.39
N PRO A 52 11.25 6.91 1.89
CA PRO A 52 11.61 8.10 1.10
C PRO A 52 12.50 7.79 -0.12
N GLU A 53 13.23 6.67 -0.09
CA GLU A 53 14.12 6.24 -1.18
C GLU A 53 13.39 5.43 -2.26
N SER A 54 12.13 5.05 -2.04
CA SER A 54 11.41 4.17 -2.96
C SER A 54 10.75 4.95 -4.09
N ALA A 55 11.45 5.05 -5.22
CA ALA A 55 10.91 5.65 -6.44
C ALA A 55 9.57 5.04 -6.86
N THR A 56 9.38 3.74 -6.65
CA THR A 56 8.12 3.03 -6.93
C THR A 56 6.97 3.55 -6.08
N ILE A 57 7.16 3.71 -4.76
CA ILE A 57 6.12 4.22 -3.85
C ILE A 57 5.77 5.68 -4.17
N HIS A 58 6.78 6.49 -4.51
CA HIS A 58 6.57 7.88 -4.91
C HIS A 58 5.92 8.04 -6.29
N ALA A 59 6.03 7.04 -7.18
CA ALA A 59 5.36 7.04 -8.48
C ALA A 59 3.86 6.67 -8.40
N LEU A 60 3.41 6.07 -7.30
CA LEU A 60 2.01 5.69 -7.13
C LEU A 60 1.12 6.92 -6.99
N ARG A 61 -0.03 6.87 -7.66
CA ARG A 61 -0.99 7.97 -7.68
C ARG A 61 -2.12 7.74 -6.68
N PRO A 62 -2.63 8.81 -6.04
CA PRO A 62 -3.80 8.73 -5.17
C PRO A 62 -5.04 8.33 -5.96
N LEU A 63 -5.94 7.61 -5.29
CA LEU A 63 -7.23 7.17 -5.82
C LEU A 63 -8.28 8.28 -5.69
N ARG A 64 -9.19 8.32 -6.66
CA ARG A 64 -10.42 9.09 -6.57
C ARG A 64 -11.57 8.16 -6.16
N PRO A 65 -12.62 8.65 -5.49
CA PRO A 65 -13.77 7.83 -5.12
C PRO A 65 -14.45 7.12 -6.30
N ALA A 66 -14.37 7.71 -7.50
CA ALA A 66 -14.92 7.16 -8.74
C ALA A 66 -14.00 6.16 -9.45
N ASP A 67 -12.76 5.96 -8.97
CA ASP A 67 -11.89 4.94 -9.55
C ASP A 67 -12.46 3.55 -9.22
N SER A 68 -12.27 2.61 -10.15
CA SER A 68 -12.84 1.27 -10.05
C SER A 68 -12.12 0.41 -9.00
N LEU A 69 -12.83 -0.60 -8.48
CA LEU A 69 -12.29 -1.61 -7.59
C LEU A 69 -11.04 -2.29 -8.16
N VAL A 70 -11.01 -2.57 -9.47
CA VAL A 70 -9.80 -3.13 -10.11
C VAL A 70 -8.60 -2.18 -10.08
N THR A 71 -8.84 -0.86 -10.21
CA THR A 71 -7.79 0.16 -10.11
C THR A 71 -7.25 0.23 -8.68
N PHE A 72 -8.16 0.16 -7.70
CA PHE A 72 -7.82 0.13 -6.29
C PHE A 72 -6.96 -1.09 -5.93
N LEU A 73 -7.40 -2.29 -6.31
CA LEU A 73 -6.67 -3.55 -6.13
C LEU A 73 -5.26 -3.49 -6.72
N THR A 74 -5.15 -2.99 -7.95
CA THR A 74 -3.85 -2.88 -8.65
C THR A 74 -2.88 -1.97 -7.88
N ARG A 75 -3.36 -0.85 -7.35
CA ARG A 75 -2.51 0.09 -6.60
C ARG A 75 -2.13 -0.44 -5.22
N VAL A 76 -3.03 -1.13 -4.53
CA VAL A 76 -2.72 -1.82 -3.27
C VAL A 76 -1.64 -2.88 -3.49
N ALA A 77 -1.78 -3.71 -4.52
CA ALA A 77 -0.78 -4.73 -4.86
C ALA A 77 0.60 -4.11 -5.18
N ALA A 78 0.61 -3.02 -5.95
CA ALA A 78 1.85 -2.31 -6.27
C ALA A 78 2.52 -1.70 -5.02
N LEU A 79 1.73 -1.08 -4.13
CA LEU A 79 2.24 -0.52 -2.87
C LEU A 79 2.81 -1.61 -1.96
N LYS A 80 2.11 -2.75 -1.86
CA LYS A 80 2.56 -3.92 -1.09
C LYS A 80 3.88 -4.48 -1.63
N GLY A 81 3.97 -4.74 -2.92
CA GLY A 81 5.18 -5.26 -3.54
C GLY A 81 6.38 -4.31 -3.36
N ALA A 82 6.15 -3.00 -3.48
CA ALA A 82 7.20 -2.00 -3.27
C ALA A 82 7.65 -1.94 -1.81
N ALA A 83 6.72 -1.92 -0.85
CA ALA A 83 7.05 -1.93 0.57
C ALA A 83 7.80 -3.21 0.99
N GLU A 84 7.40 -4.38 0.48
CA GLU A 84 8.05 -5.66 0.75
C GLU A 84 9.48 -5.73 0.19
N ALA A 85 9.71 -5.23 -1.03
CA ALA A 85 11.03 -5.18 -1.63
C ALA A 85 12.02 -4.32 -0.81
N GLU A 86 11.54 -3.20 -0.26
CA GLU A 86 12.33 -2.31 0.61
C GLU A 86 12.52 -2.89 2.04
N GLY A 87 11.51 -3.59 2.57
CA GLY A 87 11.57 -4.26 3.86
C GLY A 87 12.58 -5.42 3.88
N TRP A 88 12.73 -6.14 2.77
CA TRP A 88 13.71 -7.22 2.60
C TRP A 88 15.16 -6.72 2.52
N ARG A 89 15.39 -5.52 1.98
CA ARG A 89 16.73 -4.90 1.98
C ARG A 89 17.23 -4.55 3.39
N GLY A 90 16.32 -4.27 4.33
CA GLY A 90 16.69 -3.93 5.71
C GLY A 90 17.05 -5.13 6.59
N SER A 91 16.57 -6.34 6.28
CA SER A 91 16.84 -7.55 7.07
C SER A 91 18.04 -8.37 6.55
N ALA A 92 18.43 -8.19 5.28
CA ALA A 92 19.56 -8.90 4.69
C ALA A 92 20.94 -8.31 5.07
N SER A 93 21.00 -7.06 5.58
CA SER A 93 22.26 -6.37 5.88
C SER A 93 22.73 -6.50 7.34
N SER A 94 22.52 -7.66 7.98
CA SER A 94 23.04 -7.98 9.33
C SER A 94 23.83 -9.29 9.40
N ARG A 95 24.28 -9.84 8.27
CA ARG A 95 25.23 -10.95 8.23
C ARG A 95 26.20 -10.79 7.06
N ALA A 96 27.23 -9.97 7.27
CA ALA A 96 28.50 -10.07 6.57
C ALA A 96 29.60 -9.56 7.51
#